data_AF-A0A653XJF9-F1
#
_entry.id   AF-A0A653XJF9-F1
#
_cell.length_a   1.000
_cell.length_b   1.000
_cell.length_c   1.000
_cell.angle_alpha   90.00
_cell.angle_beta   90.00
_cell.angle_gamma   90.00
#
_symmetry.space_group_name_H-M   'P 1'
#
loop_
_entity.id
_entity.type
_entity.pdbx_description
1 polymer ?
#
loop_
_entity_poly.entity_id
_entity_poly.type
_entity_poly.pdbx_seq_one_letter_code
_entity_poly.pdbx_strand_id
1 'polypeptide(L)'
;MARPDENIRSVRFPVEVDSRLALLSRKLGRTKRQLVMEMVDYFYRSKKDPADLNDEVLKKELSSGVSRILSFIRKQETDLLVPLYSMLDELGAVTKQQSSLIDLISDEQQQASQFLKANTEYLGSLDKVLKKIFLGITQRQEFKEGFRRILEHYITQRETLGWPVSAAKKEELARQVREALDKL
;
A
#
# COMPACT_ATOMS: atom_id res chain seq x y z
N MET A 1 -76.85 32.19 57.28
CA MET A 1 -76.81 32.99 56.04
C MET A 1 -75.89 32.28 55.05
N ALA A 2 -76.44 31.69 53.99
CA ALA A 2 -75.65 31.03 52.95
C ALA A 2 -74.98 32.11 52.07
N ARG A 3 -73.67 31.97 51.83
CA ARG A 3 -72.93 32.85 50.91
C ARG A 3 -73.52 32.67 49.49
N PRO A 4 -73.73 33.75 48.72
CA PRO A 4 -74.12 33.62 47.32
C PRO A 4 -72.99 32.94 46.55
N ASP A 5 -73.32 31.86 45.85
CA ASP A 5 -72.37 31.15 44.98
C ASP A 5 -72.07 32.06 43.77
N GLU A 6 -70.84 32.54 43.65
CA GLU A 6 -70.42 33.48 42.58
C GLU A 6 -70.52 32.88 41.16
N ASN A 7 -70.77 31.58 41.03
CA ASN A 7 -70.78 30.84 39.77
C ASN A 7 -72.19 30.54 39.22
N ILE A 8 -72.88 31.58 38.75
CA ILE A 8 -74.27 31.50 38.24
C ILE A 8 -74.35 31.21 36.72
N ARG A 9 -73.21 31.08 36.03
CA ARG A 9 -73.18 30.95 34.56
C ARG A 9 -73.16 29.48 34.13
N SER A 10 -74.10 29.10 33.28
CA SER A 10 -74.19 27.76 32.69
C SER A 10 -73.94 27.83 31.17
N VAL A 11 -73.19 26.87 30.65
CA VAL A 11 -72.96 26.70 29.22
C VAL A 11 -73.69 25.44 28.78
N ARG A 12 -74.55 25.55 27.76
CA ARG A 12 -75.28 24.41 27.18
C ARG A 12 -74.49 23.84 26.01
N PHE A 13 -74.36 22.53 25.95
CA PHE A 13 -73.69 21.82 24.87
C PHE A 13 -74.36 20.45 24.65
N PRO A 14 -74.20 19.82 23.47
CA PRO A 14 -74.78 18.52 23.17
C PRO A 14 -74.31 17.41 24.12
N VAL A 15 -75.12 16.36 24.27
CA VAL A 15 -74.83 15.19 25.13
C VAL A 15 -73.53 14.50 24.72
N GLU A 16 -73.20 14.48 23.43
CA GLU A 16 -71.93 13.93 22.93
C GLU A 16 -70.72 14.70 23.47
N VAL A 17 -70.80 16.03 23.50
CA VAL A 17 -69.73 16.88 24.05
C VAL A 17 -69.61 16.67 25.56
N ASP A 18 -70.72 16.47 26.26
CA ASP A 18 -70.71 16.12 27.69
C ASP A 18 -69.97 14.80 27.96
N SER A 19 -70.22 13.79 27.14
CA SER A 19 -69.57 12.49 27.27
C SER A 19 -68.05 12.59 27.08
N ARG A 20 -67.58 13.37 26.09
CA ARG A 20 -66.16 13.64 25.83
C ARG A 20 -65.54 14.45 26.97
N LEU A 21 -66.23 15.47 27.46
CA LEU A 21 -65.78 16.29 28.59
C LEU A 21 -65.69 15.46 29.88
N ALA A 22 -66.64 14.55 30.12
CA ALA A 22 -66.62 13.61 31.24
C ALA A 22 -65.39 12.68 31.19
N LEU A 23 -65.09 12.13 30.02
CA LEU A 23 -63.91 11.27 29.83
C LEU A 23 -62.61 12.05 30.03
N LEU A 24 -62.50 13.25 29.45
CA LEU A 24 -61.30 14.07 29.55
C LEU A 24 -61.04 14.54 30.99
N SER A 25 -62.09 15.01 31.67
CA SER A 25 -62.01 15.45 33.07
C SER A 25 -61.60 14.31 34.01
N ARG A 26 -62.15 13.10 33.81
CA ARG A 26 -61.73 11.89 34.54
C ARG A 26 -60.28 11.52 34.27
N LYS A 27 -59.85 11.51 33.00
CA LYS A 27 -58.47 11.18 32.61
C LYS A 27 -57.44 12.13 33.25
N LEU A 28 -57.81 13.41 33.38
CA LEU A 28 -56.94 14.45 33.95
C LEU A 28 -57.11 14.62 35.47
N GLY A 29 -58.02 13.87 36.11
CA GLY A 29 -58.26 13.95 37.56
C GLY A 29 -58.91 15.27 38.02
N ARG A 30 -59.68 15.93 37.16
CA ARG A 30 -60.28 17.26 37.42
C ARG A 30 -61.80 17.22 37.33
N THR A 31 -62.49 18.18 37.93
CA THR A 31 -63.93 18.36 37.68
C THR A 31 -64.18 18.98 36.31
N LYS A 32 -65.34 18.70 35.69
CA LYS A 32 -65.73 19.30 34.40
C LYS A 32 -65.62 20.83 34.41
N ARG A 33 -66.04 21.46 35.52
CA ARG A 33 -65.96 22.91 35.73
C ARG A 33 -64.52 23.43 35.73
N GLN A 34 -63.65 22.80 36.51
CA GLN A 34 -62.23 23.20 36.58
C GLN A 34 -61.55 23.09 35.21
N LEU A 35 -61.80 21.99 34.51
CA LEU A 35 -61.24 21.76 33.19
C LEU A 35 -61.67 22.85 32.18
N VAL A 36 -62.94 23.27 32.19
CA VAL A 36 -63.43 24.34 31.32
C VAL A 36 -62.78 25.68 31.63
N MET A 37 -62.63 26.04 32.92
CA MET A 37 -61.96 27.28 33.33
C MET A 37 -60.50 27.30 32.84
N GLU A 38 -59.77 26.19 33.04
CA GLU A 38 -58.39 26.06 32.60
C GLU A 38 -58.26 26.08 31.07
N MET A 39 -59.22 25.49 30.33
CA MET A 39 -59.26 25.57 28.87
C MET A 39 -59.44 27.01 28.40
N VAL A 40 -60.37 27.76 29.01
CA VAL A 40 -60.58 29.18 28.69
C VAL A 40 -59.31 29.99 28.97
N ASP A 41 -58.69 29.80 30.14
CA ASP A 41 -57.43 30.46 30.48
C ASP A 41 -56.30 30.08 29.52
N TYR A 42 -56.22 28.81 29.12
CA TYR A 42 -55.23 28.30 28.17
C TYR A 42 -55.37 28.96 26.79
N PHE A 43 -56.58 29.00 26.22
CA PHE A 43 -56.81 29.65 24.92
C PHE A 43 -56.62 31.16 25.01
N TYR A 44 -57.06 31.79 26.11
CA TYR A 44 -56.87 33.21 26.33
C TYR A 44 -55.39 33.61 26.43
N ARG A 45 -54.55 32.80 27.09
CA ARG A 45 -53.10 33.04 27.21
C ARG A 45 -52.32 32.69 25.95
N SER A 46 -52.63 31.54 25.34
CA SER A 46 -51.92 31.06 24.15
C SER A 46 -52.32 31.79 22.87
N LYS A 47 -53.44 32.54 22.89
CA LYS A 47 -54.03 33.25 21.73
C LYS A 47 -54.31 32.33 20.53
N LYS A 48 -54.35 31.01 20.76
CA LYS A 48 -54.68 30.01 19.76
C LYS A 48 -56.19 29.96 19.52
N ASP A 49 -56.58 29.76 18.27
CA ASP A 49 -57.96 29.46 17.93
C ASP A 49 -58.25 27.97 18.20
N PRO A 50 -59.18 27.61 19.10
CA PRO A 50 -59.57 26.21 19.33
C PRO A 50 -60.16 25.52 18.10
N ALA A 51 -60.58 26.27 17.08
CA ALA A 51 -61.05 25.73 15.80
C ALA A 51 -59.90 25.46 14.81
N ASP A 52 -58.70 26.00 15.03
CA ASP A 52 -57.56 25.85 14.14
C ASP A 52 -56.77 24.56 14.43
N LEU A 53 -57.21 23.47 13.80
CA LEU A 53 -56.54 22.16 13.84
C LEU A 53 -55.25 22.13 13.02
N ASN A 54 -55.00 23.14 12.17
CA ASN A 54 -53.92 23.11 11.19
C ASN A 54 -52.54 23.26 11.86
N ASP A 55 -52.47 24.02 12.94
CA ASP A 55 -51.25 24.26 13.72
C ASP A 55 -50.69 22.99 14.38
N GLU A 56 -51.55 22.14 14.93
CA GLU A 56 -51.13 20.90 15.58
C GLU A 56 -50.77 19.82 14.55
N VAL A 57 -51.48 19.78 13.41
CA VAL A 57 -51.11 18.92 12.28
C VAL A 57 -49.76 19.33 11.70
N LEU A 58 -49.53 20.64 11.50
CA LEU A 58 -48.25 21.16 10.99
C LEU A 58 -47.08 20.78 11.91
N LYS A 59 -47.23 20.95 13.23
CA LYS A 59 -46.18 20.56 14.19
C LYS A 59 -45.90 19.07 14.16
N LYS A 60 -46.95 18.25 14.05
CA LYS A 60 -46.81 16.79 13.95
C LYS A 60 -46.09 16.37 12.68
N GLU A 61 -46.43 16.96 11.54
CA GLU A 61 -45.77 16.70 10.26
C GLU A 61 -44.31 17.18 10.25
N LEU A 62 -44.03 18.35 10.82
CA LEU A 62 -42.65 18.83 10.99
C LEU A 62 -41.82 17.90 11.88
N SER A 63 -42.37 17.49 13.03
CA SER A 63 -41.69 16.55 13.94
C SER A 63 -41.46 15.18 13.29
N SER A 64 -42.45 14.68 12.55
CA SER A 64 -42.37 13.45 11.76
C SER A 64 -41.30 13.56 10.66
N GLY A 65 -41.29 14.68 9.93
CA GLY A 65 -40.31 14.98 8.89
C GLY A 65 -38.88 15.03 9.42
N VAL A 66 -38.65 15.77 10.51
CA VAL A 66 -37.34 15.83 11.19
C VAL A 66 -36.90 14.44 11.65
N SER A 67 -37.81 13.65 12.24
CA SER A 67 -37.51 12.28 12.67
C SER A 67 -37.11 11.38 11.51
N ARG A 68 -37.75 11.54 10.35
CA ARG A 68 -37.44 10.79 9.13
C ARG A 68 -36.07 11.17 8.57
N ILE A 69 -35.74 12.47 8.55
CA ILE A 69 -34.42 12.96 8.12
C ILE A 69 -33.32 12.42 9.05
N LEU A 70 -33.50 12.50 10.37
CA LEU A 70 -32.52 11.99 11.33
C LEU A 70 -32.32 10.47 11.19
N SER A 71 -33.39 9.73 10.97
CA SER A 71 -33.33 8.28 10.75
C SER A 71 -32.57 7.94 9.46
N PHE A 72 -32.79 8.73 8.40
CA PHE A 72 -32.07 8.57 7.14
C PHE A 72 -30.57 8.87 7.29
N ILE A 73 -30.21 9.96 7.99
CA ILE A 73 -28.81 10.31 8.25
C ILE A 73 -28.12 9.20 9.04
N ARG A 74 -28.74 8.71 10.13
CA ARG A 74 -28.18 7.59 10.92
C ARG A 74 -27.99 6.33 10.08
N LYS A 75 -28.93 6.05 9.18
CA LYS A 75 -28.82 4.93 8.26
C LYS A 75 -27.66 5.12 7.28
N GLN A 76 -27.50 6.31 6.70
CA GLN A 76 -26.34 6.61 5.84
C GLN A 76 -25.01 6.50 6.59
N GLU A 77 -24.95 6.98 7.83
CA GLU A 77 -23.75 6.86 8.66
C GLU A 77 -23.39 5.39 8.90
N THR A 78 -24.38 4.56 9.24
CA THR A 78 -24.18 3.13 9.50
C THR A 78 -23.84 2.36 8.23
N ASP A 79 -24.57 2.60 7.14
CA ASP A 79 -24.47 1.81 5.91
C ASP A 79 -23.29 2.23 5.02
N LEU A 80 -22.81 3.47 5.15
CA LEU A 80 -21.77 4.02 4.26
C LEU A 80 -20.55 4.53 5.02
N LEU A 81 -20.72 5.46 5.96
CA LEU A 81 -19.58 6.13 6.59
C LEU A 81 -18.75 5.16 7.44
N VAL A 82 -19.39 4.35 8.28
CA VAL A 82 -18.69 3.36 9.11
C VAL A 82 -17.88 2.38 8.25
N PRO A 83 -18.45 1.71 7.22
CA PRO A 83 -17.67 0.86 6.32
C PRO A 83 -16.52 1.59 5.60
N LEU A 84 -16.71 2.84 5.18
CA LEU A 84 -15.66 3.64 4.54
C LEU A 84 -14.46 3.86 5.46
N TYR A 85 -14.69 4.20 6.73
CA TYR A 85 -13.61 4.35 7.70
C TYR A 85 -12.88 3.03 7.94
N SER A 86 -13.60 1.92 8.09
CA SER A 86 -12.97 0.61 8.25
C SER A 86 -12.11 0.23 7.03
N MET A 87 -12.60 0.47 5.81
CA MET A 87 -11.81 0.23 4.59
C MET A 87 -10.57 1.12 4.51
N LEU A 88 -10.64 2.37 4.96
CA LEU A 88 -9.49 3.27 5.01
C LEU A 88 -8.42 2.78 6.00
N ASP A 89 -8.84 2.27 7.16
CA ASP A 89 -7.93 1.69 8.14
C ASP A 89 -7.24 0.44 7.60
N GLU A 90 -8.00 -0.46 6.95
CA GLU A 90 -7.47 -1.64 6.27
C GLU A 90 -6.48 -1.26 5.17
N LEU A 91 -6.82 -0.28 4.33
CA LEU A 91 -5.93 0.22 3.29
C LEU A 91 -4.63 0.80 3.88
N GLY A 92 -4.74 1.54 4.98
CA GLY A 92 -3.59 2.06 5.72
C GLY A 92 -2.68 0.95 6.25
N ALA A 93 -3.26 -0.13 6.79
CA ALA A 93 -2.51 -1.30 7.23
C ALA A 93 -1.80 -2.01 6.06
N VAL A 94 -2.50 -2.25 4.96
CA VAL A 94 -1.93 -2.86 3.75
C VAL A 94 -0.79 -2.01 3.19
N THR A 95 -0.95 -0.69 3.16
CA THR A 95 0.07 0.23 2.65
C THR A 95 1.34 0.19 3.50
N LYS A 96 1.20 0.16 4.83
CA LYS A 96 2.35 0.00 5.75
C LYS A 96 3.08 -1.33 5.51
N GLN A 97 2.32 -2.41 5.37
CA GLN A 97 2.90 -3.73 5.08
C GLN A 97 3.62 -3.73 3.73
N GLN A 98 3.02 -3.15 2.68
CA GLN A 98 3.66 -3.02 1.38
C GLN A 98 4.96 -2.21 1.43
N SER A 99 4.98 -1.11 2.18
CA SER A 99 6.20 -0.31 2.37
C SER A 99 7.33 -1.17 2.95
N SER A 100 7.05 -1.93 4.00
CA SER A 100 8.08 -2.80 4.62
C SER A 100 8.60 -3.90 3.68
N LEU A 101 7.73 -4.44 2.81
CA LEU A 101 8.13 -5.41 1.81
C LEU A 101 8.99 -4.79 0.71
N ILE A 102 8.65 -3.57 0.27
CA ILE A 102 9.44 -2.83 -0.71
C ILE A 102 10.85 -2.54 -0.17
N ASP A 103 10.95 -2.13 1.10
CA ASP A 103 12.24 -1.89 1.74
C ASP A 103 13.09 -3.17 1.79
N LEU A 104 12.49 -4.31 2.17
CA LEU A 104 13.17 -5.61 2.17
C LEU A 104 13.66 -6.02 0.77
N ILE A 105 12.80 -5.88 -0.24
CA ILE A 105 13.14 -6.20 -1.63
C ILE A 105 14.27 -5.29 -2.13
N SER A 106 14.23 -4.00 -1.79
CA SER A 106 15.27 -3.04 -2.15
C SER A 106 16.63 -3.42 -1.54
N ASP A 107 16.64 -3.79 -0.26
CA ASP A 107 17.85 -4.22 0.44
C ASP A 107 18.43 -5.51 -0.16
N GLU A 108 17.59 -6.52 -0.40
CA GLU A 108 18.01 -7.77 -1.05
C GLU A 108 18.55 -7.51 -2.47
N GLN A 109 17.89 -6.65 -3.23
CA GLN A 109 18.32 -6.30 -4.59
C GLN A 109 19.67 -5.57 -4.59
N GLN A 110 19.90 -4.69 -3.62
CA GLN A 110 21.19 -4.01 -3.45
C GLN A 110 22.30 -5.01 -3.12
N GLN A 111 22.05 -5.95 -2.20
CA GLN A 111 23.03 -6.99 -1.85
C GLN A 111 23.32 -7.91 -3.03
N ALA A 112 22.30 -8.35 -3.77
CA ALA A 112 22.46 -9.17 -4.96
C ALA A 112 23.28 -8.45 -6.04
N SER A 113 23.02 -7.15 -6.25
CA SER A 113 23.78 -6.33 -7.19
C SER A 113 25.26 -6.22 -6.81
N GLN A 114 25.56 -5.98 -5.54
CA GLN A 114 26.94 -5.94 -5.03
C GLN A 114 27.65 -7.29 -5.21
N PHE A 115 26.97 -8.39 -4.88
CA PHE A 115 27.49 -9.73 -5.07
C PHE A 115 27.80 -10.03 -6.55
N LEU A 116 26.87 -9.70 -7.46
CA LEU A 116 27.05 -9.89 -8.89
C LEU A 116 28.22 -9.07 -9.44
N LYS A 117 28.38 -7.83 -8.97
CA LYS A 117 29.52 -6.99 -9.35
C LYS A 117 30.85 -7.62 -8.92
N ALA A 118 30.96 -8.03 -7.65
CA ALA A 118 32.16 -8.69 -7.13
C ALA A 118 32.48 -9.99 -7.90
N ASN A 119 31.45 -10.80 -8.20
CA ASN A 119 31.63 -12.01 -8.99
C ASN A 119 32.09 -11.73 -10.41
N THR A 120 31.55 -10.68 -11.05
CA THR A 120 31.96 -10.27 -12.40
C THR A 120 33.41 -9.81 -12.42
N GLU A 121 33.84 -9.04 -11.43
CA GLU A 121 35.24 -8.62 -11.27
C GLU A 121 36.18 -9.82 -11.06
N TYR A 122 35.77 -10.77 -10.22
CA TYR A 122 36.51 -12.02 -9.98
C TYR A 122 36.65 -12.84 -11.27
N LEU A 123 35.54 -13.07 -12.01
CA LEU A 123 35.56 -13.77 -13.29
C LEU A 123 36.44 -13.06 -14.32
N GLY A 124 36.43 -11.73 -14.36
CA GLY A 124 37.32 -10.94 -15.20
C GLY A 124 38.80 -11.12 -14.83
N SER A 125 39.11 -11.28 -13.54
CA SER A 125 40.48 -11.58 -13.10
C SER A 125 40.91 -12.99 -13.52
N LEU A 126 40.01 -13.98 -13.44
CA LEU A 126 40.26 -15.34 -13.90
C LEU A 126 40.50 -15.42 -15.40
N ASP A 127 39.73 -14.70 -16.21
CA ASP A 127 39.94 -14.61 -17.67
C ASP A 127 41.34 -14.10 -18.01
N LYS A 128 41.82 -13.07 -17.30
CA LYS A 128 43.19 -12.55 -17.49
C LYS A 128 44.26 -13.61 -17.17
N VAL A 129 44.07 -14.36 -16.09
CA VAL A 129 45.00 -15.44 -15.71
C VAL A 129 44.98 -16.56 -16.74
N LEU A 130 43.79 -17.00 -17.17
CA LEU A 130 43.63 -18.03 -18.19
C LEU A 130 44.30 -17.63 -19.51
N LYS A 131 44.13 -16.38 -19.96
CA LYS A 131 44.82 -15.86 -21.16
C LYS A 131 46.34 -15.92 -21.03
N LYS A 132 46.90 -15.56 -19.87
CA LYS A 132 48.34 -15.65 -19.61
C LYS A 132 48.84 -17.10 -19.65
N ILE A 133 48.09 -18.02 -19.04
CA ILE A 133 48.41 -19.46 -19.07
C ILE A 133 48.40 -19.96 -20.51
N PHE A 134 47.37 -19.62 -21.28
CA PHE A 134 47.23 -20.05 -22.67
C PHE A 134 48.39 -19.52 -23.54
N LEU A 135 48.72 -18.22 -23.41
CA LEU A 135 49.87 -17.63 -24.10
C LEU A 135 51.18 -18.33 -23.73
N GLY A 136 51.41 -18.59 -22.43
CA GLY A 136 52.60 -19.29 -21.97
C GLY A 136 52.70 -20.73 -22.48
N ILE A 137 51.58 -21.43 -22.62
CA ILE A 137 51.53 -22.77 -23.24
C ILE A 137 51.92 -22.69 -24.72
N THR A 138 51.35 -21.73 -25.47
CA THR A 138 51.66 -21.54 -26.89
C THR A 138 53.14 -21.19 -27.09
N GLN A 139 53.65 -20.18 -26.38
CA GLN A 139 55.06 -19.76 -26.44
C GLN A 139 56.00 -20.92 -26.08
N ARG A 140 55.67 -21.72 -25.06
CA ARG A 140 56.46 -22.89 -24.70
C ARG A 140 56.51 -23.93 -25.83
N GLN A 141 55.42 -24.13 -26.58
CA GLN A 141 55.42 -25.03 -27.73
C GLN A 141 56.25 -24.46 -28.88
N GLU A 142 56.11 -23.17 -29.18
CA GLU A 142 56.90 -22.48 -30.20
C GLU A 142 58.40 -22.57 -29.90
N PHE A 143 58.81 -22.33 -28.65
CA PHE A 143 60.20 -22.51 -28.24
C PHE A 143 60.68 -23.95 -28.42
N LYS A 144 59.88 -24.95 -28.00
CA LYS A 144 60.25 -26.36 -28.19
C LYS A 144 60.43 -26.73 -29.66
N GLU A 145 59.56 -26.25 -30.54
CA GLU A 145 59.68 -26.47 -31.98
C GLU A 145 60.91 -25.75 -32.56
N GLY A 146 61.14 -24.51 -32.16
CA GLY A 146 62.32 -23.74 -32.55
C GLY A 146 63.62 -24.43 -32.16
N PHE A 147 63.75 -24.83 -30.89
CA PHE A 147 64.89 -25.60 -30.41
C PHE A 147 65.06 -26.93 -31.16
N ARG A 148 63.97 -27.65 -31.43
CA ARG A 148 64.01 -28.90 -32.20
C ARG A 148 64.56 -28.66 -33.60
N ARG A 149 64.11 -27.63 -34.31
CA ARG A 149 64.61 -27.28 -35.65
C ARG A 149 66.09 -26.93 -35.66
N ILE A 150 66.55 -26.16 -34.68
CA ILE A 150 67.98 -25.83 -34.53
C ILE A 150 68.80 -27.09 -34.27
N LEU A 151 68.33 -27.96 -33.38
CA LEU A 151 69.02 -29.21 -33.04
C LEU A 151 69.08 -30.16 -34.24
N GLU A 152 67.98 -30.35 -34.96
CA GLU A 152 67.93 -31.18 -36.17
C GLU A 152 68.84 -30.62 -37.26
N HIS A 153 68.87 -29.30 -37.46
CA HIS A 153 69.81 -28.64 -38.37
C HIS A 153 71.27 -28.90 -37.97
N TYR A 154 71.61 -28.73 -36.69
CA TYR A 154 72.94 -29.01 -36.17
C TYR A 154 73.36 -30.47 -36.39
N ILE A 155 72.49 -31.43 -36.05
CA ILE A 155 72.75 -32.86 -36.24
C ILE A 155 73.00 -33.16 -37.71
N THR A 156 72.11 -32.70 -38.60
CA THR A 156 72.21 -32.94 -40.04
C THR A 156 73.50 -32.37 -40.62
N GLN A 157 73.84 -31.11 -40.30
CA GLN A 157 75.07 -30.47 -40.77
C GLN A 157 76.33 -31.13 -40.19
N ARG A 158 76.26 -31.61 -38.95
CA ARG A 158 77.38 -32.35 -38.35
C ARG A 158 77.63 -33.67 -39.06
N GLU A 159 76.57 -34.41 -39.40
CA GLU A 159 76.67 -35.70 -40.11
C GLU A 159 77.20 -35.53 -41.54
N THR A 160 76.79 -34.48 -42.26
CA THR A 160 77.28 -34.20 -43.62
C THR A 160 78.75 -33.78 -43.69
N LEU A 161 79.32 -33.23 -42.61
CA LEU A 161 80.72 -32.81 -42.57
C LEU A 161 81.71 -34.00 -42.59
N GLY A 162 81.28 -35.23 -42.25
CA GLY A 162 82.11 -36.44 -42.33
C GLY A 162 83.36 -36.41 -41.42
N TRP A 163 84.34 -37.28 -41.67
CA TRP A 163 85.66 -37.22 -41.02
C TRP A 163 86.76 -37.29 -42.11
N PRO A 164 87.81 -36.44 -42.08
CA PRO A 164 88.14 -35.40 -41.11
C PRO A 164 87.54 -34.01 -41.45
N VAL A 165 87.00 -33.30 -40.44
CA VAL A 165 86.43 -31.95 -40.59
C VAL A 165 87.43 -30.87 -40.20
N SER A 166 87.57 -29.82 -41.01
CA SER A 166 88.40 -28.65 -40.68
C SER A 166 87.84 -27.86 -39.49
N ALA A 167 88.71 -27.32 -38.63
CA ALA A 167 88.32 -26.51 -37.48
C ALA A 167 87.44 -25.31 -37.87
N ALA A 168 87.72 -24.68 -39.01
CA ALA A 168 86.95 -23.56 -39.55
C ALA A 168 85.47 -23.91 -39.83
N LYS A 169 85.19 -25.11 -40.37
CA LYS A 169 83.81 -25.54 -40.63
C LYS A 169 83.04 -25.84 -39.34
N LYS A 170 83.71 -26.32 -38.29
CA LYS A 170 83.10 -26.53 -36.97
C LYS A 170 82.75 -25.21 -36.30
N GLU A 171 83.66 -24.22 -36.37
CA GLU A 171 83.45 -22.89 -35.81
C GLU A 171 82.28 -22.17 -36.51
N GLU A 172 82.20 -22.30 -37.84
CA GLU A 172 81.13 -21.72 -38.63
C GLU A 172 79.76 -22.33 -38.31
N LEU A 173 79.67 -23.66 -38.19
CA LEU A 173 78.44 -24.32 -37.76
C LEU A 173 78.03 -23.90 -36.33
N ALA A 174 79.00 -23.79 -35.42
CA ALA A 174 78.74 -23.31 -34.06
C ALA A 174 78.24 -21.86 -34.04
N ARG A 175 78.79 -21.00 -34.90
CA ARG A 175 78.36 -19.60 -35.07
C ARG A 175 76.91 -19.54 -35.57
N GLN A 176 76.58 -20.30 -36.62
CA GLN A 176 75.23 -20.33 -37.20
C GLN A 176 74.17 -20.82 -36.20
N VAL A 177 74.49 -21.86 -35.41
CA VAL A 177 73.59 -22.38 -34.38
C VAL A 177 73.38 -21.38 -33.25
N ARG A 178 74.44 -20.69 -32.79
CA ARG A 178 74.32 -19.63 -31.78
C ARG A 178 73.46 -18.47 -32.28
N GLU A 179 73.67 -18.02 -33.51
CA GLU A 179 72.89 -16.94 -34.10
C GLU A 179 71.41 -17.34 -34.30
N ALA A 180 71.12 -18.60 -34.62
CA ALA A 180 69.76 -19.11 -34.69
C ALA A 180 69.09 -19.18 -33.31
N LEU A 181 69.85 -19.49 -32.26
CA LEU A 181 69.42 -19.48 -30.86
C LEU A 181 69.11 -18.08 -30.36
N ASP A 182 69.91 -17.08 -30.74
CA ASP A 182 69.69 -15.67 -30.38
C ASP A 182 68.44 -15.06 -31.05
N LYS A 183 67.96 -15.69 -32.14
CA LYS A 183 66.75 -15.28 -32.89
C LYS A 183 65.48 -16.00 -32.44
N LEU A 184 65.58 -16.92 -31.48
CA LEU A 184 64.46 -17.69 -30.93
C LEU A 184 63.72 -16.90 -29.85
#